data_AF-A0ABD5UXS6-F1
#
_entry.id   AF-A0ABD5UXS6-F1
#
_cell.length_a   1.000
_cell.length_b   1.000
_cell.length_c   1.000
_cell.angle_alpha   90.00
_cell.angle_beta   90.00
_cell.angle_gamma   90.00
#
_symmetry.space_group_name_H-M   'P 1'
#
loop_
_entity.id
_entity.type
_entity.pdbx_description
1 polymer ?
#
loop_
_entity_poly.entity_id
_entity_poly.type
_entity_poly.pdbx_seq_one_letter_code
_entity_poly.pdbx_strand_id
1 'polypeptide(L)'
;MTDGRNFCSIECRSNWLSERFAGEGHPNWTGGSDHSYGPGWAAVRRRALERDGHACVLCGATRAEIGRNPDVHHLIPVRLFAGSPRHAIADAHHLGNVVSLCVGCHRRAEYGRVREVRLREAAGLTG
;
A
#
# COMPACT_ATOMS: atom_id res chain seq x y z
N MET A 1 -19.92 -12.93 -7.12
CA MET A 1 -20.36 -14.04 -6.26
C MET A 1 -20.00 -13.67 -4.83
N THR A 2 -20.95 -13.15 -4.05
CA THR A 2 -20.75 -12.77 -2.65
C THR A 2 -20.95 -14.00 -1.78
N ASP A 3 -19.86 -14.46 -1.17
CA ASP A 3 -19.82 -15.58 -0.24
C ASP A 3 -20.59 -15.23 1.04
N GLY A 4 -21.81 -15.73 1.17
CA GLY A 4 -22.76 -15.40 2.23
C GLY A 4 -22.43 -16.03 3.58
N ARG A 5 -21.36 -15.56 4.23
CA ARG A 5 -20.92 -16.06 5.55
C ARG A 5 -21.26 -15.08 6.67
N ASN A 6 -21.99 -15.57 7.66
CA ASN A 6 -22.33 -14.85 8.89
C ASN A 6 -21.34 -15.23 9.99
N PHE A 7 -20.79 -14.24 10.70
CA PHE A 7 -19.85 -14.44 11.80
C PHE A 7 -20.53 -14.15 13.14
N CYS A 8 -20.17 -14.88 14.20
CA CYS A 8 -20.80 -14.74 15.52
C CYS A 8 -20.43 -13.45 16.25
N SER A 9 -19.35 -12.77 15.82
CA SER A 9 -18.96 -11.46 16.32
C SER A 9 -18.01 -10.76 15.34
N ILE A 10 -17.79 -9.45 15.54
CA ILE A 10 -16.78 -8.68 14.80
C ILE A 10 -15.38 -9.29 15.01
N GLU A 11 -15.08 -9.72 16.24
CA GLU A 11 -13.81 -10.36 16.58
C GLU A 11 -13.63 -11.70 15.85
N CYS A 12 -14.68 -12.53 15.78
CA CYS A 12 -14.64 -13.78 15.03
C CYS A 12 -14.43 -13.53 13.52
N ARG A 13 -15.09 -12.49 12.99
CA ARG A 13 -14.84 -12.04 11.62
C ARG A 13 -13.39 -11.57 11.43
N SER A 14 -12.83 -10.82 12.37
CA SER A 14 -11.45 -10.31 12.30
C SER A 14 -10.41 -11.43 12.41
N ASN A 15 -10.62 -12.42 13.28
CA ASN A 15 -9.75 -13.59 13.40
C ASN A 15 -9.82 -14.44 12.12
N TRP A 16 -11.03 -14.71 11.63
CA TRP A 16 -11.22 -15.45 10.38
C TRP A 16 -10.57 -14.74 9.19
N LEU A 17 -10.68 -13.41 9.11
CA LEU A 17 -10.00 -12.61 8.10
C LEU A 17 -8.47 -12.69 8.26
N SER A 18 -7.97 -12.61 9.49
CA SER A 18 -6.53 -12.63 9.77
C SER A 18 -5.90 -13.99 9.44
N GLU A 19 -6.59 -15.10 9.73
CA GLU A 19 -6.12 -16.45 9.42
C GLU A 19 -6.20 -16.79 7.93
N ARG A 20 -7.27 -16.37 7.24
CA ARG A 20 -7.49 -16.72 5.81
C ARG A 20 -6.78 -15.81 4.83
N PHE A 21 -6.49 -14.58 5.24
CA PHE A 21 -5.80 -13.58 4.41
C PHE A 21 -4.37 -13.31 4.93
N ALA A 22 -3.77 -14.30 5.57
CA ALA A 22 -2.33 -14.38 5.83
C ALA A 22 -1.73 -15.52 5.01
N GLY A 23 -0.64 -15.25 4.29
CA GLY A 23 0.05 -16.22 3.45
C GLY A 23 0.69 -15.59 2.22
N GLU A 24 1.60 -16.35 1.60
CA GLU A 24 2.55 -15.94 0.55
C GLU A 24 1.90 -15.36 -0.73
N GLY A 25 0.60 -15.58 -0.93
CA GLY A 25 -0.19 -15.06 -2.05
C GLY A 25 -1.11 -13.88 -1.71
N HIS A 26 -1.09 -13.36 -0.49
CA HIS A 26 -1.97 -12.27 -0.07
C HIS A 26 -1.23 -10.93 0.01
N PRO A 27 -1.77 -9.83 -0.56
CA PRO A 27 -1.14 -8.51 -0.49
C PRO A 27 -0.88 -8.01 0.94
N ASN A 28 -1.51 -8.61 1.96
CA ASN A 28 -1.24 -8.28 3.36
C ASN A 28 -0.08 -9.07 4.01
N TRP A 29 0.65 -9.93 3.29
CA TRP A 29 1.80 -10.64 3.86
C TRP A 29 2.91 -9.66 4.32
N THR A 30 3.52 -9.95 5.46
CA THR A 30 4.56 -9.14 6.12
C THR A 30 5.86 -8.98 5.32
N GLY A 31 5.99 -9.67 4.19
CA GLY A 31 7.09 -9.57 3.23
C GLY A 31 6.65 -9.22 1.80
N GLY A 32 5.52 -8.50 1.64
CA GLY A 32 4.93 -8.14 0.34
C GLY A 32 5.95 -7.90 -0.78
N SER A 33 6.11 -8.93 -1.61
CA SER A 33 6.88 -9.00 -2.85
C SER A 33 8.10 -8.06 -2.94
N ASP A 34 9.10 -8.23 -2.10
CA ASP A 34 10.42 -7.59 -2.30
C ASP A 34 11.03 -7.97 -3.67
N HIS A 35 10.64 -9.11 -4.26
CA HIS A 35 11.19 -9.59 -5.53
C HIS A 35 10.51 -9.02 -6.80
N SER A 36 9.27 -8.52 -6.73
CA SER A 36 8.51 -8.16 -7.94
C SER A 36 8.79 -6.75 -8.47
N TYR A 37 9.29 -5.86 -7.62
CA TYR A 37 9.53 -4.45 -7.99
C TYR A 37 10.98 -4.17 -8.40
N GLY A 38 11.91 -5.06 -8.06
CA GLY A 38 13.29 -4.94 -8.49
C GLY A 38 14.14 -3.97 -7.64
N PRO A 39 15.35 -3.65 -8.10
CA PRO A 39 16.34 -2.91 -7.32
C PRO A 39 15.84 -1.53 -6.87
N GLY A 40 16.17 -1.13 -5.64
CA GLY A 40 15.86 0.20 -5.10
C GLY A 40 14.51 0.30 -4.37
N TRP A 41 13.59 -0.65 -4.58
CA TRP A 41 12.28 -0.64 -3.93
C TRP A 41 12.36 -0.65 -2.40
N ALA A 42 13.12 -1.58 -1.82
CA ALA A 42 13.23 -1.72 -0.36
C ALA A 42 13.70 -0.43 0.33
N ALA A 43 14.64 0.29 -0.28
CA ALA A 43 15.15 1.56 0.24
C ALA A 43 14.08 2.65 0.22
N VAL A 44 13.35 2.79 -0.89
CA VAL A 44 12.29 3.79 -1.07
C VAL A 44 11.09 3.48 -0.17
N ARG A 45 10.70 2.21 -0.08
CA ARG A 45 9.64 1.74 0.81
C ARG A 45 9.91 2.11 2.26
N ARG A 46 11.13 1.85 2.75
CA ARG A 46 11.54 2.22 4.11
C ARG A 46 11.45 3.73 4.33
N ARG A 47 12.02 4.53 3.42
CA ARG A 47 11.99 6.00 3.52
C ARG A 47 10.57 6.58 3.46
N ALA A 48 9.67 5.96 2.69
CA ALA A 48 8.27 6.37 2.63
C ALA A 48 7.54 6.12 3.95
N LEU A 49 7.75 4.94 4.56
CA LEU A 49 7.21 4.62 5.88
C LEU A 49 7.75 5.56 6.97
N GLU A 50 9.04 5.89 6.93
CA GLU A 50 9.66 6.85 7.84
C GLU A 50 9.07 8.25 7.67
N ARG A 51 8.96 8.75 6.42
CA ARG A 51 8.35 10.05 6.10
C ARG A 51 6.90 10.14 6.61
N ASP A 52 6.12 9.08 6.40
CA ASP A 52 4.70 9.05 6.72
C ASP A 52 4.42 8.65 8.17
N GLY A 53 5.45 8.57 9.02
CA GLY A 53 5.33 8.25 10.45
C GLY A 53 4.75 6.86 10.71
N HIS A 54 4.94 5.91 9.80
CA HIS A 54 4.30 4.59 9.82
C HIS A 54 2.77 4.66 9.96
N ALA A 55 2.15 5.71 9.42
CA ALA A 55 0.71 5.91 9.42
C ALA A 55 0.17 6.06 7.99
N CYS A 56 -1.13 5.81 7.84
CA CYS A 56 -1.84 6.09 6.61
C CYS A 56 -1.94 7.60 6.41
N VAL A 57 -1.36 8.13 5.33
CA VAL A 57 -1.41 9.59 5.05
C VAL A 57 -2.84 10.12 4.85
N LEU A 58 -3.78 9.26 4.42
CA LEU A 58 -5.15 9.68 4.14
C LEU A 58 -6.08 9.71 5.35
N CYS A 59 -5.92 8.78 6.30
CA CYS A 59 -6.86 8.61 7.40
C CYS A 59 -6.20 8.60 8.78
N GLY A 60 -4.88 8.74 8.85
CA GLY A 60 -4.13 8.77 10.11
C GLY A 60 -3.93 7.41 10.79
N ALA A 61 -4.57 6.33 10.31
CA ALA A 61 -4.47 5.01 10.92
C ALA A 61 -3.01 4.58 11.05
N THR A 62 -2.58 4.34 12.28
CA THR A 62 -1.22 4.02 12.66
C THR A 62 -0.89 2.55 12.45
N ARG A 63 0.41 2.20 12.45
CA ARG A 63 0.87 0.81 12.48
C ARG A 63 0.18 -0.04 13.56
N ALA A 64 -0.06 0.54 14.75
CA ALA A 64 -0.71 -0.16 15.85
C ALA A 64 -2.18 -0.49 15.53
N GLU A 65 -2.92 0.46 14.98
CA GLU A 65 -4.33 0.27 14.58
C GLU A 65 -4.47 -0.65 13.35
N ILE A 66 -3.49 -0.65 12.45
CA ILE A 66 -3.45 -1.52 11.27
C ILE A 66 -2.98 -2.94 11.63
N GLY A 67 -2.24 -3.11 12.73
CA GLY A 67 -1.60 -4.36 13.15
C GLY A 67 -0.32 -4.72 12.36
N ARG A 68 0.08 -3.87 11.40
CA ARG A 68 1.28 -4.02 10.55
C ARG A 68 1.66 -2.67 9.95
N ASN A 69 2.81 -2.58 9.28
CA ASN A 69 3.15 -1.38 8.54
C ASN A 69 2.07 -1.08 7.47
N PRO A 70 1.74 0.20 7.22
CA PRO A 70 0.96 0.57 6.05
C PRO A 70 1.59 0.02 4.76
N ASP A 71 0.74 -0.22 3.76
CA ASP A 71 1.20 -0.53 2.40
C ASP A 71 1.76 0.74 1.75
N VAL A 72 2.79 0.60 0.92
CA VAL A 72 3.35 1.73 0.16
C VAL A 72 2.84 1.65 -1.27
N HIS A 73 2.04 2.64 -1.65
CA HIS A 73 1.37 2.74 -2.94
C HIS A 73 2.15 3.65 -3.90
N HIS A 74 2.36 3.22 -5.15
CA HIS A 74 2.89 4.09 -6.20
C HIS A 74 1.79 4.98 -6.80
N LEU A 75 2.03 6.29 -6.88
CA LEU A 75 1.12 7.26 -7.51
C LEU A 75 1.04 7.06 -9.02
N ILE A 76 2.20 6.89 -9.66
CA ILE A 76 2.38 6.50 -11.05
C ILE A 76 2.73 5.00 -11.05
N PRO A 77 1.88 4.12 -11.60
CA PRO A 77 2.06 2.67 -11.53
C PRO A 77 3.36 2.18 -12.18
N VAL A 78 4.05 1.25 -11.52
CA VAL A 78 5.32 0.66 -12.00
C VAL A 78 5.23 0.08 -13.41
N ARG A 79 4.07 -0.49 -13.79
CA ARG A 79 3.83 -1.04 -15.14
C ARG A 79 4.02 -0.02 -16.26
N LEU A 80 3.82 1.28 -16.00
CA LEU A 80 4.05 2.33 -17.00
C LEU A 80 5.54 2.56 -17.26
N PHE A 81 6.38 2.37 -16.25
CA PHE A 81 7.84 2.43 -16.38
C PHE A 81 8.38 1.17 -17.06
N ALA A 82 7.90 -0.02 -16.65
CA ALA A 82 8.29 -1.29 -17.25
C ALA A 82 7.98 -1.38 -18.76
N GLY A 83 6.89 -0.76 -19.22
CA GLY A 83 6.51 -0.70 -20.63
C GLY A 83 7.09 0.47 -21.41
N SER A 84 7.93 1.32 -20.80
CA SER A 84 8.48 2.51 -21.45
C SER A 84 9.84 2.22 -22.11
N PRO A 85 10.06 2.65 -23.37
CA PRO A 85 11.39 2.57 -23.99
C PRO A 85 12.38 3.61 -23.42
N ARG A 86 11.91 4.58 -22.63
CA ARG A 86 12.70 5.71 -22.11
C ARG A 86 12.95 5.65 -20.60
N HIS A 87 12.31 4.72 -19.89
CA HIS A 87 12.38 4.65 -18.45
C HIS A 87 12.67 3.22 -17.98
N ALA A 88 13.48 3.10 -16.94
CA ALA A 88 13.70 1.83 -16.25
C ALA A 88 12.64 1.63 -15.16
N ILE A 89 12.42 0.38 -14.74
CA ILE A 89 11.54 0.07 -13.60
C ILE A 89 11.96 0.84 -12.34
N ALA A 90 13.28 0.98 -12.11
CA ALA A 90 13.84 1.70 -10.99
C ALA A 90 13.42 3.19 -10.94
N ASP A 91 13.09 3.80 -12.09
CA ASP A 91 12.63 5.19 -12.15
C ASP A 91 11.27 5.37 -11.47
N ALA A 92 10.50 4.28 -11.29
CA ALA A 92 9.25 4.32 -10.52
C ALA A 92 9.49 4.49 -9.01
N HIS A 93 10.70 4.20 -8.53
CA HIS A 93 11.03 4.11 -7.11
C HIS A 93 11.69 5.40 -6.64
N HIS A 94 10.87 6.42 -6.37
CA HIS A 94 11.31 7.62 -5.68
C HIS A 94 10.21 8.14 -4.73
N LEU A 95 10.60 8.89 -3.70
CA LEU A 95 9.68 9.35 -2.65
C LEU A 95 8.51 10.19 -3.19
N GLY A 96 8.74 10.98 -4.24
CA GLY A 96 7.70 11.79 -4.89
C GLY A 96 6.65 10.98 -5.66
N ASN A 97 6.84 9.66 -5.79
CA ASN A 97 5.93 8.75 -6.45
C ASN A 97 5.33 7.70 -5.51
N VAL A 98 5.55 7.77 -4.20
CA VAL A 98 5.06 6.76 -3.26
C VAL A 98 4.44 7.35 -2.01
N VAL A 99 3.41 6.70 -1.48
CA VAL A 99 2.68 7.11 -0.25
C VAL A 99 2.28 5.90 0.61
N SER A 100 2.28 6.06 1.93
CA SER A 100 1.90 5.01 2.89
C SER A 100 0.40 5.03 3.18
N LEU A 101 -0.29 3.92 2.97
CA LEU A 101 -1.74 3.78 3.09
C LEU A 101 -2.13 2.54 3.89
N CYS A 102 -3.17 2.64 4.72
CA CYS A 102 -3.81 1.43 5.27
C CYS A 102 -4.48 0.64 4.15
N VAL A 103 -4.74 -0.66 4.37
CA VAL A 103 -5.34 -1.56 3.37
C VAL A 103 -6.61 -0.99 2.73
N GLY A 104 -7.49 -0.38 3.54
CA GLY A 104 -8.74 0.21 3.05
C GLY A 104 -8.52 1.44 2.17
N CYS A 105 -7.54 2.29 2.51
CA CYS A 105 -7.17 3.46 1.72
C CYS A 105 -6.42 3.05 0.44
N HIS A 106 -5.50 2.10 0.55
CA HIS A 106 -4.75 1.53 -0.57
C HIS A 106 -5.70 0.99 -1.63
N ARG A 107 -6.65 0.13 -1.23
CA ARG A 107 -7.66 -0.41 -2.15
C ARG A 107 -8.48 0.68 -2.85
N ARG A 108 -8.85 1.75 -2.15
CA ARG A 108 -9.57 2.87 -2.80
C ARG A 108 -8.71 3.60 -3.82
N ALA A 109 -7.42 3.79 -3.54
CA ALA A 109 -6.48 4.39 -4.48
C ALA A 109 -6.29 3.53 -5.73
N GLU A 110 -6.08 2.22 -5.57
CA GLU A 110 -5.96 1.25 -6.69
C GLU A 110 -7.15 1.29 -7.66
N TYR A 111 -8.37 1.47 -7.14
CA TYR A 111 -9.59 1.58 -7.95
C TYR A 111 -9.94 3.02 -8.37
N GLY A 112 -9.01 3.98 -8.26
CA GLY A 112 -9.22 5.36 -8.67
C GLY A 112 -10.29 6.13 -7.87
N ARG A 113 -10.69 5.61 -6.70
CA ARG A 113 -11.68 6.26 -5.80
C ARG A 113 -11.06 7.36 -4.94
N VAL A 114 -9.74 7.51 -5.00
CA VAL A 114 -8.98 8.64 -4.45
C VAL A 114 -8.17 9.23 -5.59
N ARG A 115 -8.31 10.54 -5.82
CA ARG A 115 -7.54 11.25 -6.84
C ARG A 115 -6.07 11.36 -6.40
N GLU A 116 -5.14 11.26 -7.35
CA GLU A 116 -3.70 11.39 -7.11
C GLU A 116 -3.33 12.69 -6.37
N VAL A 117 -3.95 13.82 -6.76
CA VAL A 117 -3.73 15.12 -6.10
C VAL A 117 -3.95 15.06 -4.59
N ARG A 118 -5.00 14.35 -4.15
CA ARG A 118 -5.32 14.20 -2.72
C ARG A 118 -4.28 13.35 -2.00
N LEU A 119 -3.73 12.33 -2.66
CA LEU A 119 -2.65 11.51 -2.10
C LEU A 119 -1.36 12.32 -1.94
N ARG A 120 -1.04 13.16 -2.94
CA ARG A 120 0.13 14.06 -2.89
C ARG A 120 0.02 15.09 -1.78
N GLU A 121 -1.12 15.77 -1.67
CA GLU A 121 -1.41 16.73 -0.60
C GLU A 121 -1.28 16.08 0.78
N ALA A 122 -1.92 14.91 0.96
CA ALA A 122 -1.91 14.19 2.23
C ALA A 122 -0.50 13.74 2.67
N ALA A 123 0.39 13.46 1.72
CA ALA A 123 1.77 13.04 1.97
C ALA A 123 2.78 14.21 1.98
N GLY A 124 2.32 15.47 1.87
CA GLY A 124 3.21 16.64 1.81
C GLY A 124 4.11 16.66 0.58
N LEU A 125 3.67 16.05 -0.54
CA LEU A 125 4.42 15.95 -1.80
C LEU A 125 4.10 17.10 -2.77
N THR A 126 3.47 18.18 -2.28
CA THR A 126 3.16 19.36 -3.10
C THR A 126 4.34 20.31 -3.08
N GLY A 127 4.94 20.48 -4.26
CA GLY A 127 6.01 21.39 -4.61
C GLY A 127 6.00 21.60 -6.12
#